data_AF-A0A0P9F823-F1
#
_entry.id   AF-A0A0P9F823-F1
#
_cell.length_a   1.000
_cell.length_b   1.000
_cell.length_c   1.000
_cell.angle_alpha   90.00
_cell.angle_beta   90.00
_cell.angle_gamma   90.00
#
_symmetry.space_group_name_H-M   'P 1'
#
loop_
_entity.id
_entity.type
_entity.pdbx_description
1 polymer ?
#
loop_
_entity_poly.entity_id
_entity_poly.type
_entity_poly.pdbx_seq_one_letter_code
_entity_poly.pdbx_strand_id
1 'polypeptide(L)'
;GQRGHALLLDCRDLNYRPVPLPANVQIVVCDSHTERRLDNSAYNERRAECNQAVGMFRQWYPKILALRDISVAQFEEHKAELPEPVRARARHVITEDDRAVRGAAALEAGDVAAFGTLMNESHASLRDDYEVSIPDMDALVAAAQAVPGCYGSRLTGAGFGGCTVSLVANDAVERFKQEVGAAFRAATGRDTTIYVCQASDGVGRAVPD
;
A
#
# COMPACT_ATOMS: atom_id res chain seq x y z
N GLY A 1 12.41 0.39 13.50
CA GLY A 1 12.85 -0.56 12.46
C GLY A 1 13.63 -1.67 13.13
N GLN A 2 13.59 -2.86 12.56
CA GLN A 2 14.44 -3.99 12.92
C GLN A 2 14.99 -4.54 11.62
N ARG A 3 16.30 -4.75 11.54
CA ARG A 3 16.95 -5.27 10.33
C ARG A 3 16.28 -6.55 9.83
N GLY A 4 16.05 -6.63 8.53
CA GLY A 4 15.42 -7.78 7.88
C GLY A 4 13.94 -7.97 8.19
N HIS A 5 13.28 -7.03 8.88
CA HIS A 5 11.87 -7.15 9.26
C HIS A 5 11.05 -5.94 8.77
N ALA A 6 9.86 -6.22 8.26
CA ALA A 6 8.77 -5.26 8.20
C ALA A 6 8.14 -5.10 9.61
N LEU A 7 7.20 -4.17 9.73
CA LEU A 7 6.50 -3.87 10.99
C LEU A 7 4.99 -3.94 10.76
N LEU A 8 4.31 -4.86 11.44
CA LEU A 8 2.86 -4.76 11.57
C LEU A 8 2.56 -3.87 12.79
N LEU A 9 2.03 -2.68 12.55
CA LEU A 9 1.68 -1.68 13.56
C LEU A 9 0.17 -1.57 13.66
N ASP A 10 -0.37 -1.77 14.85
CA ASP A 10 -1.74 -1.41 15.17
C ASP A 10 -1.82 0.08 15.52
N CYS A 11 -2.39 0.88 14.64
CA CYS A 11 -2.49 2.33 14.82
C CYS A 11 -3.48 2.78 15.92
N ARG A 12 -4.28 1.87 16.52
CA ARG A 12 -5.24 2.22 17.58
C ARG A 12 -4.58 2.28 18.94
N ASP A 13 -3.73 1.30 19.25
CA ASP A 13 -3.06 1.18 20.56
C ASP A 13 -1.53 1.29 20.47
N LEU A 14 -1.00 1.44 19.25
CA LEU A 14 0.42 1.55 18.94
C LEU A 14 1.22 0.27 19.23
N ASN A 15 0.55 -0.86 19.49
CA ASN A 15 1.21 -2.14 19.56
C ASN A 15 1.76 -2.51 18.20
N TYR A 16 2.93 -3.12 18.19
CA TYR A 16 3.56 -3.56 16.95
C TYR A 16 4.27 -4.88 17.13
N ARG A 17 4.45 -5.58 16.01
CA ARG A 17 5.26 -6.78 15.93
C ARG A 17 6.15 -6.76 14.70
N PRO A 18 7.44 -7.13 14.82
CA PRO A 18 8.30 -7.38 13.67
C PRO A 18 7.77 -8.53 12.83
N VAL A 19 7.88 -8.41 11.52
CA VAL A 19 7.49 -9.44 10.54
C VAL A 19 8.70 -9.72 9.65
N PRO A 20 9.26 -10.95 9.64
CA PRO A 20 10.46 -11.22 8.86
C PRO A 20 10.19 -11.04 7.36
N LEU A 21 11.12 -10.39 6.66
CA LEU A 21 11.11 -10.36 5.20
C LEU A 21 11.87 -11.60 4.67
N PRO A 22 11.31 -12.32 3.68
CA PRO A 22 12.00 -13.45 3.07
C PRO A 22 13.34 -13.03 2.44
N ALA A 23 14.38 -13.86 2.61
CA ALA A 23 15.74 -13.52 2.16
C ALA A 23 15.93 -13.55 0.63
N ASN A 24 15.01 -14.20 -0.09
CA ASN A 24 15.06 -14.39 -1.54
C ASN A 24 14.43 -13.24 -2.34
N VAL A 25 14.00 -12.17 -1.68
CA VAL A 25 13.35 -11.01 -2.31
C VAL A 25 13.98 -9.70 -1.86
N GLN A 26 13.88 -8.70 -2.73
CA GLN A 26 14.22 -7.30 -2.46
C GLN A 26 12.96 -6.44 -2.46
N ILE A 27 12.99 -5.39 -1.65
CA ILE A 27 12.06 -4.27 -1.75
C ILE A 27 12.65 -3.27 -2.73
N VAL A 28 11.93 -2.97 -3.81
CA VAL A 28 12.36 -1.99 -4.81
C VAL A 28 11.40 -0.82 -4.83
N VAL A 29 11.92 0.39 -4.61
CA VAL A 29 11.15 1.64 -4.59
C VAL A 29 11.42 2.40 -5.89
N CYS A 30 10.36 2.77 -6.61
CA CYS A 30 10.46 3.59 -7.82
C CYS A 30 9.85 4.97 -7.55
N ASP A 31 10.62 6.03 -7.68
CA ASP A 31 10.18 7.42 -7.56
C ASP A 31 9.80 7.96 -8.94
N SER A 32 8.54 8.38 -9.13
CA SER A 32 8.09 8.94 -10.41
C SER A 32 8.53 10.38 -10.63
N HIS A 33 9.12 11.03 -9.61
CA HIS A 33 9.40 12.46 -9.55
C HIS A 33 8.16 13.35 -9.70
N THR A 34 6.97 12.77 -9.60
CA THR A 34 5.72 13.54 -9.58
C THR A 34 5.51 14.00 -8.16
N GLU A 35 5.65 15.29 -7.92
CA GLU A 35 5.42 15.88 -6.61
C GLU A 35 4.04 15.49 -6.10
N ARG A 36 3.98 15.11 -4.82
CA ARG A 36 2.71 14.84 -4.18
C ARG A 36 1.94 16.15 -4.12
N ARG A 37 0.82 16.20 -4.83
CA ARG A 37 -0.16 17.26 -4.64
C ARG A 37 -0.95 16.96 -3.37
N LEU A 38 -0.29 17.07 -2.22
CA LEU A 38 -0.94 17.16 -0.92
C LEU A 38 -1.53 18.57 -0.79
N ASP A 39 -2.37 18.97 -1.74
CA ASP A 39 -3.32 20.01 -1.39
C ASP A 39 -4.08 19.43 -0.18
N ASN A 40 -4.09 20.16 0.94
CA ASN A 40 -4.68 19.64 2.15
C ASN A 40 -6.17 19.26 1.92
N SER A 41 -6.80 19.74 0.85
CA SER A 41 -8.15 19.38 0.44
C SER A 41 -8.35 17.91 0.13
N ALA A 42 -7.61 17.30 -0.80
CA ALA A 42 -7.92 15.93 -1.26
C ALA A 42 -7.70 14.89 -0.14
N TYR A 43 -6.62 15.01 0.63
CA TYR A 43 -6.40 14.14 1.79
C TYR A 43 -7.47 14.32 2.87
N ASN A 44 -7.85 15.56 3.19
CA ASN A 44 -8.89 15.83 4.17
C ASN A 44 -10.28 15.41 3.69
N GLU A 45 -10.54 15.46 2.38
CA GLU A 45 -11.75 14.94 1.77
C GLU A 45 -11.87 13.43 2.01
N ARG A 46 -10.82 12.64 1.71
CA ARG A 46 -10.80 11.20 2.00
C ARG A 46 -11.06 10.90 3.48
N ARG A 47 -10.48 11.70 4.37
CA ARG A 47 -10.74 11.59 5.81
C ARG A 47 -12.19 11.91 6.16
N ALA A 48 -12.78 12.95 5.56
CA ALA A 48 -14.16 13.34 5.78
C ALA A 48 -15.15 12.27 5.27
N GLU A 49 -14.90 11.70 4.10
CA GLU A 49 -15.68 10.59 3.52
C GLU A 49 -15.65 9.36 4.44
N CYS A 50 -14.49 8.99 4.98
CA CYS A 50 -14.38 7.91 5.95
C CYS A 50 -15.14 8.19 7.25
N ASN A 51 -15.06 9.43 7.77
CA ASN A 51 -15.81 9.83 8.96
C ASN A 51 -17.33 9.79 8.74
N GLN A 52 -17.78 10.17 7.53
CA GLN A 52 -19.18 10.06 7.15
C GLN A 52 -19.63 8.60 7.15
N ALA A 53 -18.85 7.68 6.57
CA ALA A 53 -19.14 6.25 6.61
C ALA A 53 -19.26 5.74 8.06
N VAL A 54 -18.36 6.13 8.96
CA VAL A 54 -18.47 5.80 10.40
C VAL A 54 -19.79 6.31 11.00
N GLY A 55 -20.17 7.55 10.68
CA GLY A 55 -21.44 8.13 11.10
C GLY A 55 -22.66 7.32 10.62
N MET A 56 -22.61 6.81 9.39
CA MET A 56 -23.68 5.98 8.82
C MET A 56 -23.72 4.59 9.47
N PHE A 57 -22.57 3.96 9.71
CA PHE A 57 -22.53 2.64 10.35
C PHE A 57 -23.06 2.64 11.79
N ARG A 58 -23.04 3.78 12.49
CA ARG A 58 -23.54 3.89 13.89
C ARG A 58 -25.01 3.51 14.06
N GLN A 59 -25.82 3.59 13.00
CA GLN A 59 -27.22 3.18 13.09
C GLN A 59 -27.39 1.67 13.33
N TRP A 60 -26.45 0.85 12.82
CA TRP A 60 -26.43 -0.61 13.04
C TRP A 60 -25.41 -1.02 14.12
N TYR A 61 -24.31 -0.28 14.24
CA TYR A 61 -23.22 -0.56 15.18
C TYR A 61 -22.93 0.66 16.06
N PRO A 62 -23.75 0.95 17.10
CA PRO A 62 -23.66 2.21 17.86
C PRO A 62 -22.32 2.49 18.55
N LYS A 63 -21.48 1.46 18.73
CA LYS A 63 -20.18 1.54 19.42
C LYS A 63 -18.99 1.73 18.45
N ILE A 64 -19.22 1.79 17.13
CA ILE A 64 -18.15 2.03 16.16
C ILE A 64 -17.44 3.36 16.42
N LEU A 65 -16.11 3.30 16.45
CA LEU A 65 -15.24 4.48 16.57
C LEU A 65 -14.50 4.75 15.26
N ALA A 66 -14.17 3.72 14.49
CA ALA A 66 -13.50 3.81 13.20
C ALA A 66 -13.94 2.67 12.27
N LEU A 67 -13.70 2.83 10.97
CA LEU A 67 -14.10 1.83 9.97
C LEU A 67 -13.51 0.44 10.23
N ARG A 68 -12.32 0.36 10.85
CA ARG A 68 -11.70 -0.90 11.26
C ARG A 68 -12.51 -1.74 12.27
N ASP A 69 -13.51 -1.16 12.93
CA ASP A 69 -14.42 -1.92 13.81
C ASP A 69 -15.49 -2.68 13.02
N ILE A 70 -15.61 -2.42 11.72
CA ILE A 70 -16.55 -3.08 10.82
C ILE A 70 -15.80 -4.18 10.08
N SER A 71 -16.27 -5.42 10.24
CA SER A 71 -15.78 -6.55 9.46
C SER A 71 -16.27 -6.48 8.01
N VAL A 72 -15.59 -7.17 7.10
CA VAL A 72 -16.01 -7.28 5.69
C VAL A 72 -17.45 -7.78 5.57
N ALA A 73 -17.87 -8.75 6.39
CA ALA A 73 -19.23 -9.26 6.38
C ALA A 73 -20.27 -8.20 6.77
N GLN A 74 -19.99 -7.40 7.80
CA GLN A 74 -20.87 -6.30 8.24
C GLN A 74 -20.90 -5.17 7.22
N PHE A 75 -19.79 -4.90 6.52
CA PHE A 75 -19.77 -3.97 5.39
C PHE A 75 -20.70 -4.47 4.28
N GLU A 76 -20.58 -5.73 3.88
CA GLU A 76 -21.39 -6.34 2.82
C GLU A 76 -22.90 -6.31 3.13
N GLU A 77 -23.28 -6.46 4.40
CA GLU A 77 -24.67 -6.38 4.86
C GLU A 77 -25.32 -5.01 4.60
N HIS A 78 -24.56 -3.93 4.79
CA HIS A 78 -25.11 -2.56 4.74
C HIS A 78 -24.56 -1.69 3.61
N LYS A 79 -23.65 -2.18 2.77
CA LYS A 79 -23.00 -1.36 1.73
C LYS A 79 -23.98 -0.68 0.79
N ALA A 80 -25.15 -1.27 0.54
CA ALA A 80 -26.16 -0.69 -0.36
C ALA A 80 -26.75 0.63 0.17
N GLU A 81 -26.67 0.86 1.49
CA GLU A 81 -27.17 2.06 2.16
C GLU A 81 -26.15 3.21 2.15
N LEU A 82 -24.88 2.94 1.82
CA LEU A 82 -23.85 3.96 1.70
C LEU A 82 -23.86 4.56 0.28
N PRO A 83 -23.96 5.89 0.14
CA PRO A 83 -23.83 6.54 -1.17
C PRO A 83 -22.39 6.49 -1.67
N GLU A 84 -22.18 6.62 -2.98
CA GLU A 84 -20.84 6.94 -3.51
C GLU A 84 -20.53 8.43 -3.29
N PRO A 85 -19.25 8.79 -3.05
CA PRO A 85 -18.05 7.93 -2.99
C PRO A 85 -17.80 7.27 -1.62
N VAL A 86 -18.62 7.58 -0.61
CA VAL A 86 -18.44 7.13 0.79
C VAL A 86 -18.36 5.61 0.91
N ARG A 87 -19.17 4.90 0.13
CA ARG A 87 -19.17 3.43 0.05
C ARG A 87 -17.82 2.89 -0.43
N ALA A 88 -17.26 3.45 -1.49
CA ALA A 88 -15.95 3.07 -2.00
C ALA A 88 -14.83 3.32 -0.96
N ARG A 89 -14.85 4.48 -0.29
CA ARG A 89 -13.87 4.77 0.77
C ARG A 89 -13.96 3.81 1.94
N ALA A 90 -15.18 3.48 2.36
CA ALA A 90 -15.42 2.50 3.42
C ALA A 90 -14.89 1.12 3.02
N ARG A 91 -15.19 0.66 1.80
CA ARG A 91 -14.69 -0.61 1.26
C ARG A 91 -13.17 -0.67 1.26
N HIS A 92 -12.50 0.38 0.76
CA HIS A 92 -11.04 0.45 0.78
C HIS A 92 -10.50 0.25 2.19
N VAL A 93 -10.89 1.09 3.15
CA VAL A 93 -10.32 1.05 4.50
C VAL A 93 -10.57 -0.29 5.19
N ILE A 94 -11.80 -0.81 5.10
CA ILE A 94 -12.17 -2.08 5.76
C ILE A 94 -11.40 -3.25 5.18
N THR A 95 -11.27 -3.32 3.85
CA THR A 95 -10.56 -4.43 3.18
C THR A 95 -9.04 -4.28 3.27
N GLU A 96 -8.51 -3.05 3.32
CA GLU A 96 -7.08 -2.78 3.47
C GLU A 96 -6.57 -3.14 4.87
N ASP A 97 -7.37 -2.92 5.92
CA ASP A 97 -7.06 -3.36 7.28
C ASP A 97 -6.95 -4.90 7.37
N ASP A 98 -7.92 -5.64 6.80
CA ASP A 98 -7.84 -7.10 6.68
C ASP A 98 -6.60 -7.55 5.89
N ARG A 99 -6.34 -6.89 4.77
CA ARG A 99 -5.21 -7.17 3.88
C ARG A 99 -3.86 -6.97 4.56
N ALA A 100 -3.72 -5.97 5.43
CA ALA A 100 -2.50 -5.75 6.21
C ALA A 100 -2.20 -6.93 7.15
N VAL A 101 -3.23 -7.44 7.83
CA VAL A 101 -3.10 -8.62 8.73
C VAL A 101 -2.76 -9.87 7.92
N ARG A 102 -3.46 -10.10 6.80
CA ARG A 102 -3.18 -11.23 5.89
C ARG A 102 -1.79 -11.14 5.26
N GLY A 103 -1.35 -9.94 4.90
CA GLY A 103 -0.03 -9.69 4.36
C GLY A 103 1.08 -10.02 5.35
N ALA A 104 0.91 -9.63 6.62
CA ALA A 104 1.84 -10.02 7.68
C ALA A 104 1.90 -11.55 7.84
N ALA A 105 0.75 -12.24 7.85
CA ALA A 105 0.71 -13.69 7.93
C ALA A 105 1.37 -14.38 6.72
N ALA A 106 1.19 -13.84 5.50
CA ALA A 106 1.84 -14.35 4.29
C ALA A 106 3.37 -14.24 4.38
N LEU A 107 3.89 -13.10 4.84
CA LEU A 107 5.33 -12.92 5.05
C LEU A 107 5.90 -13.86 6.12
N GLU A 108 5.17 -14.07 7.23
CA GLU A 108 5.57 -15.01 8.28
C GLU A 108 5.63 -16.45 7.77
N ALA A 109 4.72 -16.82 6.86
CA ALA A 109 4.72 -18.12 6.20
C ALA A 109 5.77 -18.24 5.08
N GLY A 110 6.46 -17.15 4.73
CA GLY A 110 7.38 -17.10 3.59
C GLY A 110 6.68 -17.13 2.23
N ASP A 111 5.36 -16.92 2.19
CA ASP A 111 4.56 -16.93 0.96
C ASP A 111 4.63 -15.56 0.25
N VAL A 112 5.75 -15.36 -0.43
CA VAL A 112 6.04 -14.14 -1.20
C VAL A 112 5.03 -13.92 -2.34
N ALA A 113 4.49 -15.00 -2.91
CA ALA A 113 3.52 -14.91 -3.99
C ALA A 113 2.19 -14.38 -3.47
N ALA A 114 1.67 -14.94 -2.36
CA ALA A 114 0.47 -14.43 -1.72
C ALA A 114 0.62 -12.98 -1.26
N PHE A 115 1.77 -12.61 -0.68
CA PHE A 115 2.03 -11.21 -0.31
C PHE A 115 2.02 -10.27 -1.53
N GLY A 116 2.67 -10.69 -2.62
CA GLY A 116 2.66 -9.94 -3.88
C GLY A 116 1.26 -9.74 -4.47
N THR A 117 0.42 -10.78 -4.45
CA THR A 117 -1.00 -10.67 -4.84
C THR A 117 -1.72 -9.64 -3.98
N LEU A 118 -1.53 -9.67 -2.66
CA LEU A 118 -2.13 -8.69 -1.74
C LEU A 118 -1.63 -7.26 -2.05
N MET A 119 -0.36 -7.06 -2.39
CA MET A 119 0.14 -5.74 -2.82
C MET A 119 -0.59 -5.23 -4.07
N ASN A 120 -0.83 -6.09 -5.05
CA ASN A 120 -1.55 -5.71 -6.28
C ASN A 120 -3.02 -5.36 -6.00
N GLU A 121 -3.69 -6.16 -5.16
CA GLU A 121 -5.07 -5.89 -4.73
C GLU A 121 -5.16 -4.57 -3.95
N SER A 122 -4.18 -4.28 -3.10
CA SER A 122 -4.02 -2.99 -2.43
C SER A 122 -3.97 -1.83 -3.42
N HIS A 123 -3.13 -1.95 -4.47
CA HIS A 123 -2.99 -0.89 -5.45
C HIS A 123 -4.30 -0.66 -6.21
N ALA A 124 -4.97 -1.73 -6.64
CA ALA A 124 -6.27 -1.64 -7.29
C ALA A 124 -7.29 -0.94 -6.39
N SER A 125 -7.34 -1.29 -5.10
CA SER A 125 -8.23 -0.62 -4.15
C SER A 125 -7.87 0.86 -3.95
N LEU A 126 -6.59 1.22 -3.87
CA LEU A 126 -6.17 2.63 -3.78
C LEU A 126 -6.51 3.44 -5.03
N ARG A 127 -6.44 2.82 -6.21
CA ARG A 127 -6.76 3.45 -7.50
C ARG A 127 -8.26 3.60 -7.69
N ASP A 128 -9.01 2.52 -7.47
CA ASP A 128 -10.41 2.43 -7.88
C ASP A 128 -11.38 2.79 -6.75
N ASP A 129 -11.12 2.32 -5.53
CA ASP A 129 -12.01 2.55 -4.37
C ASP A 129 -11.61 3.78 -3.55
N TYR A 130 -10.31 4.04 -3.40
CA TYR A 130 -9.81 5.20 -2.64
C TYR A 130 -9.46 6.39 -3.53
N GLU A 131 -9.30 6.19 -4.84
CA GLU A 131 -9.02 7.25 -5.82
C GLU A 131 -7.89 8.19 -5.38
N VAL A 132 -6.76 7.59 -4.99
CA VAL A 132 -5.52 8.30 -4.61
C VAL A 132 -4.34 7.98 -5.53
N SER A 133 -4.55 7.16 -6.57
CA SER A 133 -3.54 6.96 -7.60
C SER A 133 -3.61 8.05 -8.68
N ILE A 134 -2.58 8.10 -9.52
CA ILE A 134 -2.50 8.98 -10.70
C ILE A 134 -1.88 8.21 -11.86
N PRO A 135 -2.01 8.67 -13.12
CA PRO A 135 -1.51 7.94 -14.29
C PRO A 135 -0.04 7.52 -14.19
N ASP A 136 0.82 8.35 -13.60
CA ASP A 136 2.24 8.02 -13.42
C ASP A 136 2.47 6.86 -12.44
N MET A 137 1.69 6.83 -11.35
CA MET A 137 1.75 5.74 -10.37
C MET A 137 1.26 4.44 -11.00
N ASP A 138 0.14 4.52 -11.73
CA ASP A 138 -0.43 3.36 -12.42
C ASP A 138 0.53 2.83 -13.50
N ALA A 139 1.22 3.72 -14.22
CA ALA A 139 2.23 3.35 -15.20
C ALA A 139 3.42 2.62 -14.56
N LEU A 140 3.93 3.12 -13.42
CA LEU A 140 5.00 2.43 -12.68
C LEU A 140 4.57 1.06 -12.16
N VAL A 141 3.37 0.96 -11.58
CA VAL A 141 2.87 -0.32 -11.06
C VAL A 141 2.63 -1.31 -12.19
N ALA A 142 2.00 -0.89 -13.29
CA ALA A 142 1.76 -1.76 -14.45
C ALA A 142 3.09 -2.25 -15.06
N ALA A 143 4.07 -1.36 -15.21
CA ALA A 143 5.40 -1.73 -15.68
C ALA A 143 6.08 -2.73 -14.74
N ALA A 144 6.02 -2.51 -13.43
CA ALA A 144 6.58 -3.40 -12.43
C ALA A 144 5.92 -4.79 -12.44
N GLN A 145 4.60 -4.86 -12.53
CA GLN A 145 3.83 -6.12 -12.57
C GLN A 145 4.10 -6.95 -13.82
N ALA A 146 4.50 -6.31 -14.93
CA ALA A 146 4.83 -7.01 -16.16
C ALA A 146 6.19 -7.73 -16.13
N VAL A 147 7.08 -7.36 -15.21
CA VAL A 147 8.43 -7.93 -15.12
C VAL A 147 8.38 -9.34 -14.52
N PRO A 148 8.90 -10.38 -15.22
CA PRO A 148 9.05 -11.70 -14.61
C PRO A 148 9.99 -11.64 -13.40
N GLY A 149 9.49 -12.09 -12.24
CA GLY A 149 10.18 -12.03 -10.96
C GLY A 149 9.72 -10.88 -10.05
N CYS A 150 8.81 -10.01 -10.51
CA CYS A 150 8.04 -9.13 -9.63
C CYS A 150 6.82 -9.88 -9.08
N TYR A 151 6.72 -10.01 -7.76
CA TYR A 151 5.58 -10.66 -7.11
C TYR A 151 4.38 -9.71 -6.97
N GLY A 152 4.64 -8.42 -6.76
CA GLY A 152 3.61 -7.40 -6.66
C GLY A 152 4.18 -6.01 -6.52
N SER A 153 3.37 -5.01 -6.88
CA SER A 153 3.73 -3.60 -6.82
C SER A 153 2.52 -2.74 -6.47
N ARG A 154 2.76 -1.67 -5.71
CA ARG A 154 1.73 -0.70 -5.32
C ARG A 154 2.34 0.68 -5.08
N LEU A 155 1.51 1.73 -5.14
CA LEU A 155 1.89 3.04 -4.62
C LEU A 155 2.18 2.96 -3.09
N THR A 156 3.04 3.87 -2.61
CA THR A 156 3.37 3.98 -1.18
C THR A 156 3.29 5.42 -0.67
N GLY A 157 2.86 5.57 0.58
CA GLY A 157 2.50 6.84 1.19
C GLY A 157 1.08 7.28 0.82
N ALA A 158 0.85 8.60 0.83
CA ALA A 158 -0.49 9.18 0.72
C ALA A 158 -1.13 9.07 -0.68
N GLY A 159 -0.38 8.68 -1.71
CA GLY A 159 -0.81 8.76 -3.11
C GLY A 159 -0.62 10.16 -3.71
N PHE A 160 -1.33 10.42 -4.81
CA PHE A 160 -1.28 11.66 -5.61
C PHE A 160 0.12 12.02 -6.12
N GLY A 161 0.95 10.99 -6.37
CA GLY A 161 2.35 11.11 -6.76
C GLY A 161 3.30 10.42 -5.78
N GLY A 162 4.60 10.70 -5.93
CA GLY A 162 5.66 10.10 -5.14
C GLY A 162 6.14 8.77 -5.71
N CYS A 163 6.08 7.71 -4.89
CA CYS A 163 6.75 6.45 -5.18
C CYS A 163 5.81 5.25 -5.22
N THR A 164 6.25 4.22 -5.93
CA THR A 164 5.75 2.85 -5.80
C THR A 164 6.75 1.99 -5.03
N VAL A 165 6.26 0.90 -4.45
CA VAL A 165 7.05 -0.13 -3.79
C VAL A 165 6.69 -1.49 -4.38
N SER A 166 7.71 -2.28 -4.70
CA SER A 166 7.58 -3.57 -5.37
C SER A 166 8.34 -4.65 -4.61
N LEU A 167 7.79 -5.86 -4.60
CA LEU A 167 8.46 -7.06 -4.09
C LEU A 167 9.04 -7.84 -5.26
N VAL A 168 10.37 -7.93 -5.34
CA VAL A 168 11.07 -8.45 -6.53
C VAL A 168 12.02 -9.57 -6.11
N ALA A 169 12.06 -10.68 -6.85
CA ALA A 169 13.04 -11.74 -6.65
C ALA A 169 14.48 -11.20 -6.80
N ASN A 170 15.40 -11.68 -5.97
CA ASN A 170 16.78 -11.18 -5.94
C ASN A 170 17.48 -11.22 -7.32
N ASP A 171 17.25 -12.28 -8.09
CA ASP A 171 17.83 -12.49 -9.42
C ASP A 171 17.13 -11.69 -10.53
N ALA A 172 15.96 -11.12 -10.26
CA ALA A 172 15.18 -10.32 -11.21
C ALA A 172 15.43 -8.80 -11.08
N VAL A 173 16.17 -8.34 -10.07
CA VAL A 173 16.32 -6.90 -9.76
C VAL A 173 16.90 -6.09 -10.92
N GLU A 174 17.95 -6.57 -11.59
CA GLU A 174 18.55 -5.81 -12.70
C GLU A 174 17.64 -5.77 -13.94
N ARG A 175 16.93 -6.86 -14.22
CA ARG A 175 15.88 -6.88 -15.25
C ARG A 175 14.78 -5.89 -14.93
N PHE A 176 14.32 -5.91 -13.68
CA PHE A 176 13.28 -5.01 -13.18
C PHE A 176 13.65 -3.55 -13.41
N LYS A 177 14.87 -3.14 -13.03
CA LYS A 177 15.33 -1.76 -13.21
C LYS A 177 15.30 -1.32 -14.68
N GLN A 178 15.74 -2.20 -15.59
CA GLN A 178 15.78 -1.92 -17.02
C GLN A 178 14.37 -1.83 -17.63
N GLU A 179 13.54 -2.86 -17.41
CA GLU A 179 12.21 -2.95 -18.00
C GLU A 179 11.26 -1.89 -17.45
N VAL A 180 11.26 -1.64 -16.13
CA VAL A 180 10.41 -0.61 -15.52
C VAL A 180 10.84 0.79 -15.95
N GLY A 181 12.15 1.08 -15.94
CA GLY A 181 12.66 2.38 -16.38
C GLY A 181 12.31 2.66 -17.84
N ALA A 182 12.51 1.68 -18.73
CA ALA A 182 12.18 1.81 -20.15
C ALA A 182 10.67 1.97 -20.39
N ALA A 183 9.84 1.15 -19.75
CA ALA A 183 8.39 1.20 -19.90
C ALA A 183 7.80 2.52 -19.37
N PHE A 184 8.28 2.99 -18.21
CA PHE A 184 7.83 4.26 -17.64
C PHE A 184 8.21 5.45 -18.53
N ARG A 185 9.44 5.47 -19.05
CA ARG A 185 9.89 6.50 -20.00
C ARG A 185 9.08 6.48 -21.29
N ALA A 186 8.77 5.30 -21.81
CA ALA A 186 7.93 5.17 -23.00
C ALA A 186 6.50 5.69 -22.77
N ALA A 187 5.92 5.45 -21.59
CA ALA A 187 4.56 5.88 -21.26
C ALA A 187 4.45 7.38 -20.92
N THR A 188 5.47 7.96 -20.29
CA THR A 188 5.37 9.31 -19.70
C THR A 188 6.34 10.34 -20.28
N GLY A 189 7.33 9.90 -21.06
CA GLY A 189 8.43 10.74 -21.56
C GLY A 189 9.46 11.15 -20.50
N ARG A 190 9.36 10.63 -19.27
CA ARG A 190 10.24 10.98 -18.13
C ARG A 190 10.96 9.75 -17.58
N ASP A 191 12.10 9.99 -16.96
CA ASP A 191 12.83 8.95 -16.23
C ASP A 191 12.27 8.78 -14.80
N THR A 192 12.49 7.61 -14.20
CA THR A 192 12.19 7.29 -12.80
C THR A 192 13.48 6.92 -12.07
N THR A 193 13.59 7.26 -10.78
CA THR A 193 14.70 6.77 -9.95
C THR A 193 14.29 5.50 -9.22
N ILE A 194 15.10 4.45 -9.35
CA ILE A 194 14.82 3.13 -8.78
C ILE A 194 15.84 2.81 -7.69
N TYR A 195 15.35 2.58 -6.47
CA TYR A 195 16.13 2.26 -5.28
C TYR A 195 15.90 0.81 -4.87
N VAL A 196 16.98 0.05 -4.68
CA VAL A 196 16.93 -1.28 -4.06
C VAL A 196 17.12 -1.10 -2.56
N CYS A 197 16.10 -1.44 -1.78
CA CYS A 197 16.02 -1.12 -0.36
C CYS A 197 16.11 -2.38 0.50
N GLN A 198 16.71 -2.23 1.68
CA GLN A 198 16.79 -3.27 2.70
C GLN A 198 16.17 -2.78 4.01
N ALA A 199 15.35 -3.64 4.63
CA ALA A 199 14.83 -3.37 5.97
C ALA A 199 15.98 -3.27 6.98
N SER A 200 16.02 -2.16 7.70
CA SER A 200 17.12 -1.78 8.59
C SER A 200 16.62 -1.46 9.99
N ASP A 201 17.56 -1.35 10.92
CA ASP A 201 17.28 -0.96 12.29
C ASP A 201 16.67 0.46 12.35
N GLY A 202 15.89 0.72 13.40
CA GLY A 202 15.33 2.03 13.66
C GLY A 202 16.41 3.02 14.10
N VAL A 203 16.00 4.27 14.32
CA VAL A 203 16.88 5.29 14.90
C VAL A 203 17.49 4.78 16.22
N GLY A 204 18.80 4.92 16.36
CA GLY A 204 19.56 4.52 17.53
C GLY A 204 20.53 5.63 17.95
N ARG A 205 21.10 5.50 19.15
CA ARG A 205 22.21 6.37 19.56
C ARG A 205 23.42 6.02 18.69
N ALA A 206 23.99 7.03 18.03
CA ALA A 206 25.30 6.87 17.39
C ALA A 206 26.31 6.54 18.50
N VAL A 207 26.92 5.36 18.42
CA VAL A 207 28.09 5.04 19.24
C VAL A 207 29.29 5.54 18.43
N PRO A 208 30.04 6.54 18.92
CA PRO A 208 31.28 6.95 18.26
C PRO A 208 32.24 5.76 18.21
N ASP A 209 32.88 5.56 17.06
CA ASP A 209 33.97 4.58 16.89
C ASP A 209 35.14 4.87 17.85
#